data_AF-A0A172Y9A4-F1
#
_entry.id   AF-A0A172Y9A4-F1
#
_cell.length_a   1.000
_cell.length_b   1.000
_cell.length_c   1.000
_cell.angle_alpha   90.00
_cell.angle_beta   90.00
_cell.angle_gamma   90.00
#
_symmetry.space_group_name_H-M   'P 1'
#
loop_
_entity.id
_entity.type
_entity.pdbx_description
1 polymer ?
#
loop_
_entity_poly.entity_id
_entity_poly.type
_entity_poly.pdbx_seq_one_letter_code
_entity_poly.pdbx_strand_id
1 'polypeptide(L)'
;MLKRLSSSMRFSYGAKAGALKTAAKRSGSAFRADVRQRVIVKALVSRHLGKGMARGKALAAHVRYLGRDGAGQDGEAGAFFDRNRDAVDGAERTQDWAEHRHHFRFIVSPEHGDRIADLRDYTRDVMGRVCADLGEPNLPWMAVCHFDTDQPHAHVLMPGRRANGRDLVIPRDYVAYGFRARAQETAQERLGDLSRLDAERRVWRETQRDSFTSFDRRLLASMDGEGMVADAVGGRNAWAALTRGRLAHLESLGLAERHGRRFRLADELEGKLRRLQVSKDVIRTLNERRLETGRTAEVFREGRVAGQVMKAGFHDELGASPFVVLKDAKGVEHYARLAVGTALPTVGAQATLGLDARGMMRVVPGMARGVGLGL
;
A
#
# COMPACT_ATOMS: atom_id res chain seq x y z
N MET A 1 -46.19 8.23 -6.45
CA MET A 1 -45.94 6.77 -6.25
C MET A 1 -44.84 6.34 -7.23
N LEU A 2 -43.57 6.57 -6.87
CA LEU A 2 -42.42 6.32 -7.74
C LEU A 2 -41.99 4.86 -7.61
N LYS A 3 -42.15 4.09 -8.68
CA LYS A 3 -41.71 2.69 -8.78
C LYS A 3 -40.19 2.62 -8.59
N ARG A 4 -39.75 2.01 -7.48
CA ARG A 4 -38.39 1.49 -7.31
C ARG A 4 -38.13 0.48 -8.43
N LEU A 5 -37.26 0.83 -9.38
CA LEU A 5 -36.69 -0.15 -10.29
C LEU A 5 -35.74 -1.04 -9.48
N SER A 6 -36.25 -2.21 -9.11
CA SER A 6 -35.50 -3.35 -8.60
C SER A 6 -34.37 -3.70 -9.58
N SER A 7 -33.14 -3.32 -9.26
CA SER A 7 -31.93 -3.92 -9.84
C SER A 7 -31.46 -5.04 -8.93
N SER A 8 -32.21 -6.14 -8.88
CA SER A 8 -31.79 -7.34 -8.18
C SER A 8 -31.53 -8.50 -9.14
N MET A 9 -30.38 -9.13 -8.91
CA MET A 9 -30.03 -10.51 -9.25
C MET A 9 -29.71 -10.85 -10.72
N ARG A 10 -28.50 -10.47 -11.17
CA ARG A 10 -27.62 -11.28 -12.06
C ARG A 10 -26.31 -10.52 -12.38
N PHE A 11 -25.48 -10.25 -11.37
CA PHE A 11 -24.15 -9.69 -11.59
C PHE A 11 -23.11 -10.43 -10.75
N SER A 12 -22.98 -11.74 -11.01
CA SER A 12 -22.00 -12.61 -10.34
C SER A 12 -20.58 -12.35 -10.84
N TYR A 13 -19.65 -12.26 -9.89
CA TYR A 13 -18.24 -12.66 -9.96
C TYR A 13 -17.57 -12.72 -11.34
N GLY A 14 -16.62 -11.81 -11.59
CA GLY A 14 -15.58 -11.98 -12.62
C GLY A 14 -15.78 -11.20 -13.93
N ALA A 15 -17.01 -10.87 -14.32
CA ALA A 15 -17.27 -10.22 -15.61
C ALA A 15 -16.63 -8.81 -15.73
N LYS A 16 -16.56 -8.03 -14.65
CA LYS A 16 -15.89 -6.71 -14.67
C LYS A 16 -14.37 -6.81 -14.76
N ALA A 17 -13.73 -7.84 -14.18
CA ALA A 17 -12.27 -7.99 -14.28
C ALA A 17 -11.84 -8.35 -15.72
N GLY A 18 -12.62 -9.21 -16.39
CA GLY A 18 -12.45 -9.52 -17.81
C GLY A 18 -12.74 -8.31 -18.72
N ALA A 19 -13.83 -7.58 -18.46
CA ALA A 19 -14.19 -6.39 -19.25
C ALA A 19 -13.17 -5.25 -19.12
N LEU A 20 -12.54 -5.07 -17.96
CA LEU A 20 -11.47 -4.08 -17.74
C LEU A 20 -10.17 -4.45 -18.47
N LYS A 21 -9.81 -5.74 -18.54
CA LYS A 21 -8.68 -6.24 -19.35
C LYS A 21 -8.90 -6.02 -20.85
N THR A 22 -10.13 -6.25 -21.33
CA THR A 22 -10.48 -6.12 -22.75
C THR A 22 -10.64 -4.66 -23.19
N ALA A 23 -11.14 -3.77 -22.31
CA ALA A 23 -11.21 -2.33 -22.57
C ALA A 23 -9.80 -1.70 -22.73
N ALA A 24 -8.81 -2.16 -21.97
CA ALA A 24 -7.43 -1.70 -22.07
C ALA A 24 -6.74 -2.08 -23.39
N LYS A 25 -7.15 -3.17 -24.05
CA LYS A 25 -6.61 -3.62 -25.34
C LYS A 25 -7.28 -3.00 -26.57
N ARG A 26 -8.46 -2.36 -26.43
CA ARG A 26 -9.28 -1.90 -27.56
C ARG A 26 -9.26 -0.40 -27.84
N SER A 27 -8.59 0.43 -27.04
CA SER A 27 -8.66 1.88 -27.26
C SER A 27 -7.58 2.38 -28.23
N GLY A 28 -7.81 2.21 -29.52
CA GLY A 28 -7.27 3.10 -30.57
C GLY A 28 -7.98 4.46 -30.59
N SER A 29 -8.44 4.96 -29.43
CA SER A 29 -9.29 6.15 -29.30
C SER A 29 -8.53 7.30 -28.66
N ALA A 30 -8.86 8.52 -29.07
CA ALA A 30 -8.33 9.77 -28.56
C ALA A 30 -8.25 9.78 -27.02
N PHE A 31 -7.16 10.36 -26.50
CA PHE A 31 -6.97 10.57 -25.07
C PHE A 31 -8.22 11.21 -24.46
N ARG A 32 -8.93 10.47 -23.60
CA ARG A 32 -9.98 11.00 -22.72
C ARG A 32 -9.43 10.93 -21.30
N ALA A 33 -9.34 12.09 -20.64
CA ALA A 33 -8.99 12.14 -19.23
C ALA A 33 -10.06 11.35 -18.45
N ASP A 34 -9.62 10.40 -17.62
CA ASP A 34 -10.54 9.58 -16.83
C ASP A 34 -11.15 10.42 -15.71
N VAL A 35 -12.42 10.77 -15.89
CA VAL A 35 -13.21 11.58 -14.94
C VAL A 35 -13.74 10.78 -13.77
N ARG A 36 -13.54 9.45 -13.73
CA ARG A 36 -14.02 8.64 -12.60
C ARG A 36 -13.26 8.97 -11.33
N GLN A 37 -13.96 8.90 -10.20
CA GLN A 37 -13.32 8.95 -8.89
C GLN A 37 -12.28 7.82 -8.75
N ARG A 38 -11.10 8.17 -8.25
CA ARG A 38 -10.00 7.23 -8.02
C ARG A 38 -9.93 6.92 -6.54
N VAL A 39 -9.80 5.63 -6.23
CA VAL A 39 -9.55 5.16 -4.87
C VAL A 39 -8.36 4.21 -4.92
N ILE A 40 -7.42 4.41 -4.02
CA ILE A 40 -6.34 3.46 -3.77
C ILE A 40 -6.83 2.49 -2.70
N VAL A 41 -6.76 1.19 -3.00
CA VAL A 41 -6.98 0.15 -2.01
C VAL A 41 -5.69 -0.63 -1.87
N LYS A 42 -5.10 -0.60 -0.67
CA LYS A 42 -3.99 -1.49 -0.31
C LYS A 42 -4.57 -2.65 0.51
N ALA A 43 -4.07 -3.86 0.27
CA ALA A 43 -4.55 -5.07 0.94
C ALA A 43 -3.36 -5.90 1.43
N LEU A 44 -3.42 -6.35 2.69
CA LEU A 44 -2.47 -7.29 3.26
C LEU A 44 -3.22 -8.46 3.90
N VAL A 45 -2.79 -9.67 3.56
CA VAL A 45 -3.20 -10.90 4.26
C VAL A 45 -2.21 -11.15 5.38
N SER A 46 -2.59 -10.80 6.60
CA SER A 46 -1.74 -10.99 7.77
C SER A 46 -1.92 -12.40 8.30
N ARG A 47 -0.94 -13.26 7.98
CA ARG A 47 -0.95 -14.67 8.38
C ARG A 47 -0.43 -14.82 9.79
N HIS A 48 -1.11 -15.67 10.56
CA HIS A 48 -0.74 -15.94 11.94
C HIS A 48 0.31 -17.06 12.00
N LEU A 49 1.51 -16.79 11.47
CA LEU A 49 2.65 -17.71 11.54
C LEU A 49 3.28 -17.67 12.95
N GLY A 50 3.46 -18.81 13.61
CA GLY A 50 4.07 -18.91 14.97
C GLY A 50 3.15 -19.52 16.04
N LYS A 51 3.58 -19.55 17.32
CA LYS A 51 2.79 -20.07 18.46
C LYS A 51 1.80 -19.00 18.99
N GLY A 52 0.61 -19.42 19.44
CA GLY A 52 -0.56 -18.61 19.81
C GLY A 52 -0.29 -17.21 20.38
N MET A 53 0.49 -17.10 21.45
CA MET A 53 0.78 -15.83 22.13
C MET A 53 1.48 -14.78 21.27
N ALA A 54 2.31 -15.18 20.31
CA ALA A 54 2.97 -14.25 19.41
C ALA A 54 1.99 -13.67 18.37
N ARG A 55 0.96 -14.42 17.99
CA ARG A 55 -0.07 -14.01 17.02
C ARG A 55 -0.94 -12.89 17.60
N GLY A 56 -1.46 -13.09 18.81
CA GLY A 56 -2.28 -12.10 19.51
C GLY A 56 -1.53 -10.80 19.78
N LYS A 57 -0.24 -10.89 20.16
CA LYS A 57 0.60 -9.71 20.39
C LYS A 57 0.78 -8.85 19.13
N ALA A 58 0.99 -9.45 17.97
CA ALA A 58 1.19 -8.70 16.72
C ALA A 58 -0.10 -8.02 16.24
N LEU A 59 -1.25 -8.70 16.37
CA LEU A 59 -2.55 -8.10 16.06
C LEU A 59 -2.89 -6.97 17.05
N ALA A 60 -2.76 -7.23 18.36
CA ALA A 60 -3.02 -6.23 19.40
C ALA A 60 -2.10 -5.01 19.28
N ALA A 61 -0.82 -5.20 18.95
CA ALA A 61 0.10 -4.09 18.68
C ALA A 61 -0.35 -3.24 17.49
N HIS A 62 -0.84 -3.89 16.42
CA HIS A 62 -1.35 -3.17 15.25
C HIS A 62 -2.67 -2.43 15.54
N VAL A 63 -3.61 -3.05 16.25
CA VAL A 63 -4.85 -2.39 16.69
C VAL A 63 -4.51 -1.17 17.56
N ARG A 64 -3.58 -1.32 18.50
CA ARG A 64 -3.15 -0.22 19.38
C ARG A 64 -2.43 0.89 18.61
N TYR A 65 -1.65 0.55 17.58
CA TYR A 65 -1.03 1.51 16.66
C TYR A 65 -2.09 2.32 15.91
N LEU A 66 -3.05 1.64 15.28
CA LEU A 66 -4.15 2.27 14.53
C LEU A 66 -5.03 3.19 15.40
N GLY A 67 -5.24 2.83 16.66
CA GLY A 67 -6.02 3.65 17.60
C GLY A 67 -5.24 4.79 18.28
N ARG A 68 -3.89 4.75 18.25
CA ARG A 68 -3.04 5.82 18.83
C ARG A 68 -2.72 6.93 17.84
N ASP A 69 -2.38 6.55 16.61
CA ASP A 69 -2.01 7.50 15.55
C ASP A 69 -3.23 8.07 14.83
N GLY A 70 -4.44 7.82 15.33
CA GLY A 70 -5.61 8.52 14.83
C GLY A 70 -5.51 9.99 15.21
N ALA A 71 -5.04 10.83 14.28
CA ALA A 71 -5.57 12.18 14.19
C ALA A 71 -6.98 12.04 13.62
N GLY A 72 -7.96 11.98 14.52
CA GLY A 72 -9.34 12.30 14.19
C GLY A 72 -9.42 13.68 13.54
N GLN A 73 -10.63 14.09 13.15
CA GLN A 73 -10.84 15.34 12.41
C GLN A 73 -10.25 16.58 13.12
N ASP A 74 -10.02 16.49 14.45
CA ASP A 74 -9.40 17.52 15.31
C ASP A 74 -8.17 17.03 16.12
N GLY A 75 -7.51 15.94 15.70
CA GLY A 75 -6.34 15.38 16.42
C GLY A 75 -6.67 14.47 17.61
N GLU A 76 -7.95 14.12 17.80
CA GLU A 76 -8.39 13.14 18.80
C GLU A 76 -8.09 11.70 18.37
N ALA A 77 -7.81 10.81 19.33
CA ALA A 77 -7.58 9.39 19.07
C ALA A 77 -8.68 8.78 18.18
N GLY A 78 -8.25 8.13 17.09
CA GLY A 78 -9.16 7.54 16.11
C GLY A 78 -10.05 6.46 16.74
N ALA A 79 -11.34 6.72 16.85
CA ALA A 79 -12.31 5.75 17.34
C ALA A 79 -12.56 4.67 16.29
N PHE A 80 -12.40 3.41 16.68
CA PHE A 80 -12.81 2.30 15.83
C PHE A 80 -14.32 2.28 15.70
N PHE A 81 -14.80 2.01 14.50
CA PHE A 81 -16.21 1.83 14.19
C PHE A 81 -16.43 0.50 13.45
N ASP A 82 -17.67 0.03 13.43
CA ASP A 82 -18.08 -1.12 12.65
C ASP A 82 -19.30 -0.77 11.77
N ARG A 83 -19.94 -1.81 11.20
CA ARG A 83 -21.13 -1.66 10.37
C ARG A 83 -22.25 -0.83 11.03
N ASN A 84 -22.44 -0.96 12.34
CA ASN A 84 -23.61 -0.43 13.06
C ASN A 84 -23.25 0.56 14.17
N ARG A 85 -22.01 0.60 14.63
CA ARG A 85 -21.56 1.40 15.78
C ARG A 85 -20.40 2.30 15.40
N ASP A 86 -20.41 3.52 15.92
CA ASP A 86 -19.35 4.52 15.72
C ASP A 86 -18.18 4.38 16.68
N ALA A 87 -18.36 3.62 17.76
CA ALA A 87 -17.35 3.33 18.75
C ALA A 87 -17.38 1.84 19.11
N VAL A 88 -16.27 1.16 18.90
CA VAL A 88 -16.03 -0.22 19.32
C VAL A 88 -14.65 -0.38 19.94
N ASP A 89 -14.52 -1.24 20.94
CA ASP A 89 -13.21 -1.59 21.46
C ASP A 89 -12.50 -2.53 20.48
N GLY A 90 -11.42 -2.05 19.86
CA GLY A 90 -10.68 -2.83 18.88
C GLY A 90 -10.01 -4.09 19.46
N ALA A 91 -9.62 -4.07 20.74
CA ALA A 91 -9.01 -5.23 21.39
C ALA A 91 -10.06 -6.31 21.69
N GLU A 92 -11.22 -5.92 22.18
CA GLU A 92 -12.37 -6.81 22.38
C GLU A 92 -12.81 -7.43 21.05
N ARG A 93 -12.98 -6.60 20.01
CA ARG A 93 -13.44 -7.05 18.68
C ARG A 93 -12.51 -8.03 17.98
N THR A 94 -11.23 -8.04 18.35
CA THR A 94 -10.19 -8.87 17.69
C THR A 94 -9.65 -9.98 18.57
N GLN A 95 -10.22 -10.19 19.76
CA GLN A 95 -9.72 -11.14 20.76
C GLN A 95 -9.61 -12.57 20.21
N ASP A 96 -10.63 -13.03 19.49
CA ASP A 96 -10.72 -14.36 18.88
C ASP A 96 -10.00 -14.45 17.52
N TRP A 97 -9.70 -13.31 16.88
CA TRP A 97 -9.10 -13.32 15.54
C TRP A 97 -7.69 -13.91 15.57
N ALA A 98 -6.97 -13.82 16.68
CA ALA A 98 -5.65 -14.43 16.85
C ALA A 98 -5.65 -15.95 16.60
N GLU A 99 -6.79 -16.61 16.80
CA GLU A 99 -7.00 -18.03 16.54
C GLU A 99 -7.32 -18.36 15.08
N HIS A 100 -7.69 -17.35 14.29
CA HIS A 100 -7.88 -17.50 12.86
C HIS A 100 -6.55 -17.78 12.18
N ARG A 101 -6.58 -18.45 11.03
CA ARG A 101 -5.38 -18.67 10.20
C ARG A 101 -4.73 -17.34 9.77
N HIS A 102 -5.56 -16.32 9.57
CA HIS A 102 -5.17 -15.00 9.13
C HIS A 102 -6.26 -13.97 9.44
N HIS A 103 -5.92 -12.70 9.28
CA HIS A 103 -6.88 -11.61 9.10
C HIS A 103 -6.47 -10.76 7.89
N PHE A 104 -7.41 -9.97 7.38
CA PHE A 104 -7.14 -9.01 6.32
C PHE A 104 -7.01 -7.62 6.91
N ARG A 105 -6.07 -6.86 6.34
CA ARG A 105 -5.90 -5.43 6.58
C ARG A 105 -6.07 -4.73 5.25
N PHE A 106 -6.89 -3.71 5.22
CA PHE A 106 -7.08 -2.86 4.06
C PHE A 106 -6.83 -1.41 4.42
N ILE A 107 -6.35 -0.65 3.44
CA ILE A 107 -6.39 0.81 3.47
C ILE A 107 -7.23 1.24 2.29
N VAL A 108 -8.27 2.04 2.53
CA VAL A 108 -9.13 2.63 1.51
C VAL A 108 -8.89 4.14 1.49
N SER A 109 -8.24 4.62 0.44
CA SER A 109 -7.85 6.03 0.29
C SER A 109 -8.47 6.63 -0.99
N PRO A 110 -9.61 7.31 -0.90
CA PRO A 110 -10.15 8.10 -2.00
C PRO A 110 -9.20 9.26 -2.34
N GLU A 111 -8.96 9.55 -3.62
CA GLU A 111 -8.05 10.65 -4.01
C GLU A 111 -8.52 12.01 -3.50
N HIS A 112 -9.84 12.18 -3.34
CA HIS A 112 -10.48 13.37 -2.80
C HIS A 112 -11.23 13.05 -1.51
N GLY A 113 -10.59 12.29 -0.61
CA GLY A 113 -11.16 11.92 0.68
C GLY A 113 -11.54 13.14 1.53
N ASP A 114 -10.84 14.26 1.36
CA ASP A 114 -11.14 15.58 1.95
C ASP A 114 -12.52 16.14 1.55
N ARG A 115 -13.03 15.75 0.37
CA ARG A 115 -14.34 16.19 -0.13
C ARG A 115 -15.48 15.27 0.33
N ILE A 116 -15.17 14.15 0.99
CA ILE A 116 -16.18 13.22 1.50
C ILE A 116 -16.59 13.69 2.90
N ALA A 117 -17.82 14.16 3.04
CA ALA A 117 -18.34 14.74 4.29
C ALA A 117 -18.26 13.78 5.49
N ASP A 118 -18.53 12.49 5.29
CA ASP A 118 -18.36 11.45 6.31
C ASP A 118 -17.62 10.24 5.72
N LEU A 119 -16.34 10.12 6.09
CA LEU A 119 -15.47 9.03 5.65
C LEU A 119 -15.83 7.68 6.31
N ARG A 120 -16.44 7.68 7.50
CA ARG A 120 -16.89 6.46 8.18
C ARG A 120 -18.08 5.87 7.44
N ASP A 121 -19.07 6.68 7.11
CA ASP A 121 -20.23 6.25 6.33
C ASP A 121 -19.86 5.85 4.91
N TYR A 122 -18.93 6.57 4.27
CA TYR A 122 -18.33 6.11 3.01
C TYR A 122 -17.73 4.70 3.16
N THR A 123 -16.96 4.47 4.22
CA THR A 123 -16.34 3.17 4.48
C THR A 123 -17.38 2.09 4.74
N ARG A 124 -18.47 2.39 5.45
CA ARG A 124 -19.61 1.47 5.65
C ARG A 124 -20.25 1.05 4.34
N ASP A 125 -20.50 1.99 3.43
CA ASP A 125 -21.08 1.69 2.12
C ASP A 125 -20.16 0.81 1.29
N VAL A 126 -18.85 1.11 1.27
CA VAL A 126 -17.84 0.29 0.60
C VAL A 126 -17.85 -1.12 1.18
N MET A 127 -17.78 -1.24 2.50
CA MET A 127 -17.72 -2.52 3.18
C MET A 127 -19.02 -3.31 3.07
N GLY A 128 -20.17 -2.66 3.04
CA GLY A 128 -21.46 -3.30 2.75
C GLY A 128 -21.47 -3.98 1.39
N ARG A 129 -20.96 -3.31 0.35
CA ARG A 129 -20.83 -3.87 -1.01
C ARG A 129 -19.80 -4.99 -1.06
N VAL A 130 -18.65 -4.80 -0.42
CA VAL A 130 -17.58 -5.82 -0.35
C VAL A 130 -18.09 -7.08 0.36
N CYS A 131 -18.71 -6.93 1.51
CA CYS A 131 -19.26 -8.06 2.28
C CYS A 131 -20.37 -8.78 1.49
N ALA A 132 -21.25 -8.04 0.82
CA ALA A 132 -22.28 -8.62 -0.05
C ALA A 132 -21.67 -9.38 -1.24
N ASP A 133 -20.68 -8.79 -1.92
CA ASP A 133 -19.97 -9.45 -3.02
C ASP A 133 -19.30 -10.76 -2.55
N LEU A 134 -18.78 -10.81 -1.32
CA LEU A 134 -18.15 -12.00 -0.73
C LEU A 134 -19.13 -13.07 -0.23
N GLY A 135 -20.45 -12.79 -0.31
CA GLY A 135 -21.50 -13.66 0.22
C GLY A 135 -21.58 -13.66 1.75
N GLU A 136 -21.01 -12.66 2.43
CA GLU A 136 -20.92 -12.57 3.88
C GLU A 136 -21.43 -11.20 4.38
N PRO A 137 -22.72 -10.84 4.16
CA PRO A 137 -23.23 -9.49 4.46
C PRO A 137 -23.09 -9.09 5.94
N ASN A 138 -22.97 -10.06 6.84
CA ASN A 138 -22.83 -9.86 8.28
C ASN A 138 -21.40 -10.09 8.79
N LEU A 139 -20.40 -10.10 7.91
CA LEU A 139 -19.00 -10.29 8.30
C LEU A 139 -18.58 -9.17 9.29
N PRO A 140 -18.08 -9.50 10.49
CA PRO A 140 -17.77 -8.51 11.51
C PRO A 140 -16.42 -7.86 11.23
N TRP A 141 -16.42 -6.81 10.41
CA TRP A 141 -15.25 -5.94 10.20
C TRP A 141 -15.27 -4.75 11.17
N MET A 142 -14.10 -4.15 11.37
CA MET A 142 -13.93 -2.88 12.08
C MET A 142 -13.00 -1.97 11.30
N ALA A 143 -13.12 -0.67 11.48
CA ALA A 143 -12.29 0.31 10.79
C ALA A 143 -11.98 1.52 11.65
N VAL A 144 -10.96 2.29 11.27
CA VAL A 144 -10.65 3.61 11.81
C VAL A 144 -10.30 4.54 10.66
N CYS A 145 -10.71 5.81 10.74
CA CYS A 145 -10.37 6.84 9.76
C CYS A 145 -9.19 7.67 10.28
N HIS A 146 -8.22 7.93 9.42
CA HIS A 146 -7.04 8.74 9.68
C HIS A 146 -7.08 10.00 8.79
N PHE A 147 -6.81 11.15 9.39
CA PHE A 147 -6.81 12.49 8.74
C PHE A 147 -5.47 13.23 8.90
N ASP A 148 -4.46 12.56 9.49
CA ASP A 148 -3.10 13.06 9.75
C ASP A 148 -2.21 13.16 8.50
N THR A 149 -2.62 12.54 7.40
CA THR A 149 -1.91 12.59 6.12
C THR A 149 -2.60 13.53 5.14
N ASP A 150 -1.90 13.94 4.08
CA ASP A 150 -2.45 14.77 2.98
C ASP A 150 -3.72 14.19 2.33
N GLN A 151 -4.06 12.91 2.58
CA GLN A 151 -5.24 12.24 2.04
C GLN A 151 -5.96 11.42 3.12
N PRO A 152 -7.16 11.86 3.57
CA PRO A 152 -7.98 11.10 4.50
C PRO A 152 -8.24 9.68 3.99
N HIS A 153 -8.05 8.69 4.86
CA HIS A 153 -8.18 7.29 4.49
C HIS A 153 -8.70 6.44 5.65
N ALA A 154 -9.21 5.25 5.33
CA ALA A 154 -9.72 4.31 6.33
C ALA A 154 -8.86 3.04 6.37
N HIS A 155 -8.41 2.68 7.57
CA HIS A 155 -7.90 1.34 7.86
C HIS A 155 -9.06 0.42 8.17
N VAL A 156 -9.15 -0.71 7.47
CA VAL A 156 -10.18 -1.72 7.70
C VAL A 156 -9.53 -3.04 8.09
N LEU A 157 -9.96 -3.59 9.22
CA LEU A 157 -9.60 -4.92 9.67
C LEU A 157 -10.80 -5.86 9.45
N MET A 158 -10.54 -7.04 8.89
CA MET A 158 -11.55 -8.05 8.59
C MET A 158 -11.05 -9.43 9.02
N PRO A 159 -11.88 -10.27 9.66
CA PRO A 159 -11.47 -11.59 10.10
C PRO A 159 -11.19 -12.51 8.91
N GLY A 160 -10.25 -13.44 9.06
CA GLY A 160 -10.00 -14.48 8.07
C GLY A 160 -10.91 -15.70 8.21
N ARG A 161 -12.04 -15.59 8.92
CA ARG A 161 -13.02 -16.66 9.15
C ARG A 161 -14.42 -16.18 8.78
N ARG A 162 -15.20 -17.06 8.16
CA ARG A 162 -16.63 -16.89 7.82
C ARG A 162 -17.52 -17.20 9.02
N ALA A 163 -18.80 -16.83 8.93
CA ALA A 163 -19.79 -17.16 9.96
C ALA A 163 -19.97 -18.67 10.18
N ASN A 164 -19.75 -19.49 9.15
CA ASN A 164 -19.81 -20.95 9.24
C ASN A 164 -18.52 -21.59 9.82
N GLY A 165 -17.61 -20.79 10.35
CA GLY A 165 -16.36 -21.25 10.96
C GLY A 165 -15.24 -21.58 9.97
N ARG A 166 -15.48 -21.60 8.66
CA ARG A 166 -14.42 -21.87 7.66
C ARG A 166 -13.56 -20.64 7.40
N ASP A 167 -12.36 -20.85 6.89
CA ASP A 167 -11.50 -19.75 6.45
C ASP A 167 -12.17 -18.91 5.35
N LEU A 168 -12.15 -17.59 5.52
CA LEU A 168 -12.50 -16.64 4.47
C LEU A 168 -11.35 -16.55 3.48
N VAL A 169 -11.63 -16.82 2.21
CA VAL A 169 -10.66 -16.66 1.12
C VAL A 169 -11.24 -15.66 0.13
N ILE A 170 -10.55 -14.53 -0.06
CA ILE A 170 -10.94 -13.51 -1.03
C ILE A 170 -10.25 -13.84 -2.38
N PRO A 171 -11.01 -13.98 -3.48
CA PRO A 171 -10.41 -14.27 -4.79
C PRO A 171 -9.39 -13.21 -5.21
N ARG A 172 -8.29 -13.64 -5.82
CA ARG A 172 -7.18 -12.75 -6.24
C ARG A 172 -7.66 -11.61 -7.15
N ASP A 173 -8.55 -11.91 -8.10
CA ASP A 173 -9.10 -10.88 -9.00
C ASP A 173 -10.00 -9.89 -8.27
N TYR A 174 -10.67 -10.32 -7.21
CA TYR A 174 -11.46 -9.42 -6.37
C TYR A 174 -10.56 -8.47 -5.58
N VAL A 175 -9.45 -8.96 -5.01
CA VAL A 175 -8.44 -8.10 -4.38
C VAL A 175 -7.80 -7.15 -5.40
N ALA A 176 -7.48 -7.65 -6.59
CA ALA A 176 -6.78 -6.86 -7.62
C ALA A 176 -7.65 -5.75 -8.24
N TYR A 177 -8.97 -5.98 -8.34
CA TYR A 177 -9.88 -5.09 -9.06
C TYR A 177 -11.20 -4.83 -8.36
N GLY A 178 -11.85 -5.88 -7.82
CA GLY A 178 -13.21 -5.83 -7.29
C GLY A 178 -13.39 -4.87 -6.12
N PHE A 179 -12.55 -4.98 -5.09
CA PHE A 179 -12.63 -4.11 -3.91
C PHE A 179 -12.51 -2.64 -4.32
N ARG A 180 -11.45 -2.31 -5.08
CA ARG A 180 -11.22 -0.95 -5.56
C ARG A 180 -12.40 -0.44 -6.41
N ALA A 181 -12.97 -1.28 -7.27
CA ALA A 181 -14.13 -0.90 -8.07
C ALA A 181 -15.33 -0.51 -7.19
N ARG A 182 -15.63 -1.27 -6.12
CA ARG A 182 -16.70 -0.90 -5.17
C ARG A 182 -16.42 0.41 -4.46
N ALA A 183 -15.18 0.61 -4.03
CA ALA A 183 -14.78 1.85 -3.39
C ALA A 183 -14.90 3.06 -4.34
N GLN A 184 -14.53 2.89 -5.61
CA GLN A 184 -14.68 3.91 -6.65
C GLN A 184 -16.15 4.21 -6.98
N GLU A 185 -17.00 3.18 -7.07
CA GLU A 185 -18.45 3.34 -7.26
C GLU A 185 -19.07 4.17 -6.13
N THR A 186 -18.76 3.85 -4.87
CA THR A 186 -19.25 4.63 -3.72
C THR A 186 -18.72 6.07 -3.75
N ALA A 187 -17.46 6.29 -4.13
CA ALA A 187 -16.88 7.63 -4.19
C ALA A 187 -17.55 8.44 -5.31
N GLN A 188 -17.81 7.80 -6.44
CA GLN A 188 -18.48 8.38 -7.59
C GLN A 188 -19.91 8.82 -7.26
N GLU A 189 -20.65 8.02 -6.49
CA GLU A 189 -22.02 8.35 -6.07
C GLU A 189 -22.06 9.57 -5.13
N ARG A 190 -21.03 9.74 -4.28
CA ARG A 190 -20.95 10.85 -3.31
C ARG A 190 -20.39 12.13 -3.91
N LEU A 191 -19.38 12.02 -4.77
CA LEU A 191 -18.63 13.18 -5.29
C LEU A 191 -18.97 13.54 -6.74
N GLY A 192 -19.71 12.68 -7.44
CA GLY A 192 -19.92 12.81 -8.88
C GLY A 192 -18.65 12.57 -9.69
N ASP A 193 -18.70 12.93 -10.98
CA ASP A 193 -17.53 12.90 -11.86
C ASP A 193 -16.53 14.00 -11.47
N LEU A 194 -15.26 13.73 -11.71
CA LEU A 194 -14.25 14.77 -11.64
C LEU A 194 -14.49 15.83 -12.70
N SER A 195 -14.20 17.06 -12.33
CA SER A 195 -14.05 18.13 -13.31
C SER A 195 -12.99 17.73 -14.34
N ARG A 196 -13.18 18.17 -15.59
CA ARG A 196 -12.20 17.96 -16.65
C ARG A 196 -10.81 18.48 -16.25
N LEU A 197 -10.77 19.62 -15.57
CA LEU A 197 -9.54 20.22 -15.07
C LEU A 197 -8.83 19.31 -14.05
N ASP A 198 -9.57 18.75 -13.09
CA ASP A 198 -8.99 17.82 -12.09
C ASP A 198 -8.51 16.52 -12.74
N ALA A 199 -9.25 16.00 -13.72
CA ALA A 199 -8.85 14.83 -14.49
C ALA A 199 -7.57 15.08 -15.31
N GLU A 200 -7.42 16.26 -15.93
CA GLU A 200 -6.21 16.67 -16.65
C GLU A 200 -5.02 16.86 -15.67
N ARG A 201 -5.25 17.52 -14.51
CA ARG A 201 -4.24 17.68 -13.45
C ARG A 201 -3.76 16.35 -12.89
N ARG A 202 -4.65 15.36 -12.70
CA ARG A 202 -4.29 14.00 -12.29
C ARG A 202 -3.30 13.37 -13.26
N VAL A 203 -3.59 13.46 -14.56
CA VAL A 203 -2.74 12.86 -15.59
C VAL A 203 -1.41 13.60 -15.69
N TRP A 204 -1.41 14.94 -15.60
CA TRP A 204 -0.18 15.72 -15.55
C TRP A 204 0.70 15.31 -14.36
N ARG A 205 0.14 15.21 -13.15
CA ARG A 205 0.87 14.76 -11.95
C ARG A 205 1.49 13.37 -12.14
N GLU A 206 0.80 12.46 -12.84
CA GLU A 206 1.36 11.13 -13.14
C GLU A 206 2.64 11.20 -13.98
N THR A 207 2.78 12.16 -14.90
CA THR A 207 4.00 12.32 -15.71
C THR A 207 5.26 12.65 -14.88
N GLN A 208 5.08 13.32 -13.74
CA GLN A 208 6.16 13.81 -12.86
C GLN A 208 6.47 12.85 -11.70
N ARG A 209 5.91 11.63 -11.67
CA ARG A 209 6.10 10.72 -10.55
C ARG A 209 7.42 9.97 -10.62
N ASP A 210 8.17 9.92 -9.52
CA ASP A 210 9.35 9.06 -9.34
C ASP A 210 8.96 7.61 -9.01
N SER A 211 8.06 7.06 -9.81
CA SER A 211 7.53 5.70 -9.68
C SER A 211 7.13 5.18 -11.06
N PHE A 212 7.02 3.86 -11.21
CA PHE A 212 6.57 3.25 -12.45
C PHE A 212 5.06 3.50 -12.68
N THR A 213 4.71 4.07 -13.82
CA THR A 213 3.37 4.58 -14.16
C THR A 213 2.76 3.87 -15.37
N SER A 214 1.56 4.30 -15.79
CA SER A 214 0.97 3.84 -17.05
C SER A 214 1.70 4.36 -18.29
N PHE A 215 2.34 5.53 -18.20
CA PHE A 215 3.16 6.08 -19.27
C PHE A 215 4.36 5.19 -19.57
N ASP A 216 5.06 4.74 -18.53
CA ASP A 216 6.27 3.91 -18.68
C ASP A 216 5.94 2.56 -19.34
N ARG A 217 4.80 1.94 -18.98
CA ARG A 217 4.31 0.73 -19.65
C ARG A 217 4.04 0.94 -21.14
N ARG A 218 3.49 2.10 -21.52
CA ARG A 218 3.23 2.42 -22.92
C ARG A 218 4.52 2.74 -23.68
N LEU A 219 5.45 3.45 -23.06
CA LEU A 219 6.78 3.71 -23.61
C LEU A 219 7.51 2.39 -23.92
N LEU A 220 7.57 1.48 -22.94
CA LEU A 220 8.17 0.15 -23.12
C LEU A 220 7.45 -0.67 -24.20
N ALA A 221 6.13 -0.58 -24.30
CA ALA A 221 5.37 -1.27 -25.34
C ALA A 221 5.55 -0.66 -26.75
N SER A 222 5.97 0.61 -26.84
CA SER A 222 6.26 1.32 -28.10
C SER A 222 7.73 1.31 -28.49
N MET A 223 8.58 0.68 -27.67
CA MET A 223 10.02 0.59 -27.88
C MET A 223 10.32 -0.25 -29.12
N ASP A 224 11.23 0.23 -29.95
CA ASP A 224 11.68 -0.50 -31.13
C ASP A 224 12.78 -1.54 -30.81
N GLY A 225 13.22 -2.26 -31.83
CA GLY A 225 14.25 -3.30 -31.69
C GLY A 225 15.63 -2.79 -31.26
N GLU A 226 15.86 -1.47 -31.31
CA GLU A 226 17.11 -0.82 -30.86
C GLU A 226 17.00 -0.28 -29.42
N GLY A 227 15.88 -0.54 -28.74
CA GLY A 227 15.63 -0.06 -27.38
C GLY A 227 15.24 1.42 -27.32
N MET A 228 14.80 2.00 -28.45
CA MET A 228 14.50 3.43 -28.58
C MET A 228 13.00 3.69 -28.58
N VAL A 229 12.61 4.86 -28.07
CA VAL A 229 11.24 5.38 -28.15
C VAL A 229 11.21 6.74 -28.84
N ALA A 230 10.14 7.04 -29.56
CA ALA A 230 9.96 8.34 -30.19
C ALA A 230 9.77 9.45 -29.14
N ASP A 231 10.31 10.64 -29.40
CA ASP A 231 10.16 11.82 -28.54
C ASP A 231 8.75 12.44 -28.56
N ALA A 232 7.83 11.86 -29.35
CA ALA A 232 6.48 12.35 -29.57
C ALA A 232 6.38 13.81 -30.06
N VAL A 233 7.46 14.39 -30.61
CA VAL A 233 7.45 15.71 -31.25
C VAL A 233 6.73 15.61 -32.60
N GLY A 234 5.84 16.57 -32.89
CA GLY A 234 4.99 16.57 -34.08
C GLY A 234 3.63 15.87 -33.91
N GLY A 235 3.44 15.15 -32.79
CA GLY A 235 2.12 14.65 -32.40
C GLY A 235 1.21 15.78 -31.94
N ARG A 236 0.05 15.94 -32.60
CA ARG A 236 -0.94 17.00 -32.32
C ARG A 236 -1.94 16.66 -31.21
N ASN A 237 -1.83 15.49 -30.59
CA ASN A 237 -2.76 15.05 -29.54
C ASN A 237 -2.21 15.32 -28.14
N ALA A 238 -3.11 15.39 -27.15
CA ALA A 238 -2.75 15.58 -25.74
C ALA A 238 -1.77 14.52 -25.22
N TRP A 239 -1.86 13.30 -25.75
CA TRP A 239 -0.97 12.20 -25.40
C TRP A 239 0.50 12.48 -25.77
N ALA A 240 0.75 13.09 -26.92
CA ALA A 240 2.09 13.46 -27.35
C ALA A 240 2.72 14.48 -26.38
N ALA A 241 1.95 15.46 -25.91
CA ALA A 241 2.41 16.41 -24.91
C ALA A 241 2.74 15.75 -23.56
N LEU A 242 1.88 14.86 -23.08
CA LEU A 242 2.12 14.12 -21.83
C LEU A 242 3.31 13.16 -21.93
N THR A 243 3.49 12.52 -23.08
CA THR A 243 4.64 11.65 -23.36
C THR A 243 5.94 12.44 -23.35
N ARG A 244 5.97 13.63 -23.97
CA ARG A 244 7.12 14.56 -23.89
C ARG A 244 7.43 14.94 -22.45
N GLY A 245 6.41 15.32 -21.67
CA GLY A 245 6.57 15.65 -20.26
C GLY A 245 7.14 14.50 -19.45
N ARG A 246 6.66 13.27 -19.69
CA ARG A 246 7.20 12.07 -19.02
C ARG A 246 8.64 11.78 -19.43
N LEU A 247 8.98 11.84 -20.72
CA LEU A 247 10.35 11.59 -21.19
C LEU A 247 11.34 12.61 -20.64
N ALA A 248 10.97 13.90 -20.59
CA ALA A 248 11.78 14.94 -19.95
C ALA A 248 11.98 14.67 -18.45
N HIS A 249 10.96 14.17 -17.75
CA HIS A 249 11.10 13.75 -16.34
C HIS A 249 12.01 12.54 -16.17
N LEU A 250 11.93 11.54 -17.07
CA LEU A 250 12.84 10.40 -17.02
C LEU A 250 14.28 10.81 -17.35
N GLU A 251 14.47 11.77 -18.26
CA GLU A 251 15.79 12.34 -18.60
C GLU A 251 16.40 13.08 -17.40
N SER A 252 15.61 13.87 -16.66
CA SER A 252 16.12 14.55 -15.45
C SER A 252 16.51 13.59 -14.33
N LEU A 253 15.95 12.37 -14.31
CA LEU A 253 16.33 11.27 -13.42
C LEU A 253 17.50 10.43 -13.94
N GLY A 254 18.04 10.72 -15.14
CA GLY A 254 19.05 9.90 -15.80
C GLY A 254 18.54 8.52 -16.23
N LEU A 255 17.23 8.38 -16.42
CA LEU A 255 16.54 7.14 -16.81
C LEU A 255 16.11 7.12 -18.28
N ALA A 256 16.32 8.21 -19.00
CA ALA A 256 16.19 8.31 -20.44
C ALA A 256 17.30 9.21 -21.00
N GLU A 257 17.85 8.85 -22.15
CA GLU A 257 18.88 9.62 -22.84
C GLU A 257 18.37 10.04 -24.22
N ARG A 258 18.43 11.33 -24.54
CA ARG A 258 17.97 11.84 -25.83
C ARG A 258 18.99 11.59 -26.94
N HIS A 259 18.54 10.96 -28.02
CA HIS A 259 19.27 10.80 -29.28
C HIS A 259 18.45 11.41 -30.43
N GLY A 260 18.66 12.70 -30.69
CA GLY A 260 17.89 13.45 -31.69
C GLY A 260 16.39 13.47 -31.37
N ARG A 261 15.58 12.89 -32.26
CA ARG A 261 14.11 12.78 -32.10
C ARG A 261 13.65 11.51 -31.38
N ARG A 262 14.57 10.81 -30.74
CA ARG A 262 14.30 9.57 -30.01
C ARG A 262 14.96 9.62 -28.64
N PHE A 263 14.54 8.71 -27.78
CA PHE A 263 15.14 8.49 -26.47
C PHE A 263 15.53 7.02 -26.31
N ARG A 264 16.71 6.78 -25.75
CA ARG A 264 17.08 5.48 -25.20
C ARG A 264 16.60 5.42 -23.77
N LEU A 265 15.77 4.45 -23.44
CA LEU A 265 15.36 4.24 -22.05
C LEU A 265 16.43 3.44 -21.32
N ALA A 266 16.61 3.71 -20.04
CA ALA A 266 17.55 2.96 -19.23
C ALA A 266 17.16 1.47 -19.15
N ASP A 267 18.16 0.59 -19.21
CA ASP A 267 17.96 -0.83 -18.90
C ASP A 267 17.36 -0.99 -17.51
N GLU A 268 16.47 -1.97 -17.37
CA GLU A 268 15.67 -2.20 -16.16
C GLU A 268 14.91 -0.96 -15.67
N LEU A 269 14.40 -0.11 -16.56
CA LEU A 269 13.65 1.11 -16.22
C LEU A 269 12.63 0.89 -15.09
N GLU A 270 11.83 -0.17 -15.19
CA GLU A 270 10.84 -0.53 -14.17
C GLU A 270 11.50 -0.79 -12.81
N GLY A 271 12.59 -1.56 -12.77
CA GLY A 271 13.35 -1.85 -11.55
C GLY A 271 13.93 -0.58 -10.92
N LYS A 272 14.52 0.31 -11.74
CA LYS A 272 15.07 1.60 -11.29
C LYS A 272 13.99 2.52 -10.71
N LEU A 273 12.85 2.69 -11.38
CA LEU A 273 11.74 3.50 -10.88
C LEU A 273 11.11 2.93 -9.60
N ARG A 274 11.02 1.59 -9.48
CA ARG A 274 10.57 0.94 -8.24
C ARG A 274 11.55 1.16 -7.10
N ARG A 275 12.86 1.14 -7.36
CA ARG A 275 13.90 1.46 -6.37
C ARG A 275 13.83 2.92 -5.93
N LEU A 276 13.57 3.88 -6.83
CA LEU A 276 13.39 5.29 -6.47
C LEU A 276 12.21 5.49 -5.52
N GLN A 277 11.07 4.84 -5.80
CA GLN A 277 9.92 4.88 -4.90
C GLN A 277 10.27 4.33 -3.50
N VAL A 278 10.98 3.20 -3.45
CA VAL A 278 11.45 2.58 -2.20
C VAL A 278 12.47 3.45 -1.45
N SER A 279 13.35 4.15 -2.17
CA SER A 279 14.39 5.00 -1.58
C SER A 279 13.80 6.15 -0.77
N LYS A 280 12.67 6.73 -1.22
CA LYS A 280 11.99 7.81 -0.48
C LYS A 280 11.57 7.36 0.92
N ASP A 281 11.04 6.14 1.06
CA ASP A 281 10.65 5.57 2.36
C ASP A 281 11.87 5.41 3.27
N VAL A 282 12.97 4.88 2.73
CA VAL A 282 14.24 4.69 3.45
C VAL A 282 14.80 6.03 3.94
N ILE A 283 14.87 7.03 3.05
CA ILE A 283 15.38 8.36 3.36
C ILE A 283 14.56 9.00 4.48
N ARG A 284 13.23 8.90 4.43
CA ARG A 284 12.35 9.41 5.49
C ARG A 284 12.70 8.80 6.85
N THR A 285 12.76 7.47 6.95
CA THR A 285 13.10 6.78 8.21
C THR A 285 14.51 7.10 8.71
N LEU A 286 15.50 7.22 7.82
CA LEU A 286 16.86 7.60 8.20
C LEU A 286 16.91 9.05 8.73
N ASN A 287 16.17 9.96 8.11
CA ASN A 287 16.06 11.36 8.57
C ASN A 287 15.37 11.45 9.93
N GLU A 288 14.25 10.75 10.14
CA GLU A 288 13.59 10.65 11.44
C GLU A 288 14.55 10.12 12.51
N ARG A 289 15.28 9.04 12.21
CA ARG A 289 16.27 8.46 13.12
C ARG A 289 17.39 9.45 13.48
N ARG A 290 17.85 10.23 12.50
CA ARG A 290 18.85 11.28 12.69
C ARG A 290 18.33 12.41 13.58
N LEU A 291 17.06 12.81 13.42
CA LEU A 291 16.43 13.81 14.28
C LEU A 291 16.27 13.29 15.72
N GLU A 292 15.91 12.01 15.91
CA GLU A 292 15.74 11.39 17.22
C GLU A 292 17.06 11.23 18.00
N THR A 293 18.17 10.93 17.32
CA THR A 293 19.40 10.46 17.98
C THR A 293 20.66 11.28 17.68
N GLY A 294 20.59 12.21 16.73
CA GLY A 294 21.75 12.94 16.20
C GLY A 294 22.70 12.08 15.36
N ARG A 295 22.41 10.78 15.13
CA ARG A 295 23.28 9.86 14.40
C ARG A 295 22.70 9.49 13.03
N THR A 296 23.58 9.31 12.05
CA THR A 296 23.21 8.79 10.73
C THR A 296 23.40 7.28 10.72
N ALA A 297 22.32 6.53 10.51
CA ALA A 297 22.42 5.09 10.28
C ALA A 297 22.85 4.80 8.83
N GLU A 298 23.72 3.81 8.67
CA GLU A 298 24.22 3.37 7.37
C GLU A 298 23.29 2.30 6.78
N VAL A 299 23.02 2.38 5.48
CA VAL A 299 22.23 1.34 4.80
C VAL A 299 23.09 0.09 4.67
N PHE A 300 22.71 -0.98 5.38
CA PHE A 300 23.35 -2.27 5.30
C PHE A 300 23.06 -2.92 3.94
N ARG A 301 24.12 -3.31 3.22
CA ARG A 301 24.01 -3.86 1.86
C ARG A 301 24.40 -5.34 1.80
N GLU A 302 25.50 -5.71 2.44
CA GLU A 302 26.14 -7.01 2.23
C GLU A 302 26.83 -7.53 3.50
N GLY A 303 27.02 -8.85 3.57
CA GLY A 303 27.74 -9.50 4.67
C GLY A 303 26.83 -9.91 5.83
N ARG A 304 27.37 -9.83 7.05
CA ARG A 304 26.64 -10.10 8.29
C ARG A 304 27.04 -9.11 9.36
N VAL A 305 26.07 -8.52 10.06
CA VAL A 305 26.30 -7.63 11.20
C VAL A 305 25.52 -8.12 12.40
N ALA A 306 26.23 -8.38 13.49
CA ALA A 306 25.63 -8.66 14.80
C ALA A 306 25.62 -7.39 15.65
N GLY A 307 24.54 -7.17 16.38
CA GLY A 307 24.38 -5.99 17.21
C GLY A 307 23.06 -5.95 17.96
N GLN A 308 22.87 -4.86 18.72
CA GLN A 308 21.65 -4.62 19.48
C GLN A 308 20.60 -3.94 18.59
N VAL A 309 19.35 -4.38 18.68
CA VAL A 309 18.23 -3.77 17.97
C VAL A 309 17.90 -2.42 18.59
N MET A 310 18.10 -1.35 17.83
CA MET A 310 17.83 0.02 18.29
C MET A 310 16.46 0.52 17.88
N LYS A 311 15.97 0.10 16.71
CA LYS A 311 14.64 0.44 16.19
C LYS A 311 14.15 -0.70 15.29
N ALA A 312 12.86 -1.01 15.34
CA ALA A 312 12.21 -1.94 14.44
C ALA A 312 10.80 -1.43 14.17
N GLY A 313 10.36 -1.44 12.91
CA GLY A 313 9.08 -0.86 12.51
C GLY A 313 8.70 -1.21 11.08
N PHE A 314 7.71 -0.51 10.54
CA PHE A 314 7.26 -0.66 9.17
C PHE A 314 7.28 0.68 8.44
N HIS A 315 7.59 0.67 7.14
CA HIS A 315 7.50 1.87 6.27
C HIS A 315 6.08 2.20 5.84
N ASP A 316 5.18 1.22 5.94
CA ASP A 316 3.78 1.35 5.60
C ASP A 316 2.89 0.97 6.79
N GLU A 317 1.73 1.60 6.86
CA GLU A 317 0.77 1.39 7.95
C GLU A 317 0.10 0.01 7.90
N LEU A 318 0.13 -0.72 6.77
CA LEU A 318 -0.41 -2.10 6.71
C LEU A 318 0.48 -3.09 7.47
N GLY A 319 1.75 -2.79 7.62
CA GLY A 319 2.76 -3.69 8.17
C GLY A 319 3.36 -4.65 7.13
N ALA A 320 3.43 -4.25 5.86
CA ALA A 320 4.00 -5.08 4.79
C ALA A 320 5.51 -4.89 4.59
N SER A 321 6.06 -3.73 4.98
CA SER A 321 7.45 -3.32 4.70
C SER A 321 8.25 -3.15 5.99
N PRO A 322 8.61 -4.26 6.67
CA PRO A 322 9.37 -4.20 7.91
C PRO A 322 10.79 -3.66 7.69
N PHE A 323 11.32 -2.96 8.68
CA PHE A 323 12.71 -2.51 8.75
C PHE A 323 13.28 -2.66 10.15
N VAL A 324 14.60 -2.62 10.26
CA VAL A 324 15.34 -2.63 11.51
C VAL A 324 16.54 -1.70 11.44
N VAL A 325 16.96 -1.18 12.60
CA VAL A 325 18.24 -0.52 12.84
C VAL A 325 18.97 -1.30 13.93
N LEU A 326 20.15 -1.84 13.63
CA LEU A 326 21.04 -2.50 14.59
C LEU A 326 22.23 -1.61 14.93
N LYS A 327 22.65 -1.57 16.19
CA LYS A 327 23.93 -0.98 16.59
C LYS A 327 24.96 -2.08 16.82
N ASP A 328 26.04 -2.07 16.03
CA ASP A 328 27.11 -3.04 16.17
C ASP A 328 28.01 -2.76 17.39
N ALA A 329 28.96 -3.66 17.65
CA ALA A 329 29.91 -3.53 18.76
C ALA A 329 30.85 -2.32 18.65
N LYS A 330 31.03 -1.77 17.44
CA LYS A 330 31.82 -0.56 17.17
C LYS A 330 30.98 0.72 17.35
N GLY A 331 29.68 0.57 17.57
CA GLY A 331 28.74 1.66 17.79
C GLY A 331 28.11 2.22 16.51
N VAL A 332 28.31 1.59 15.36
CA VAL A 332 27.72 1.98 14.07
C VAL A 332 26.28 1.48 14.00
N GLU A 333 25.35 2.36 13.59
CA GLU A 333 23.96 1.99 13.34
C GLU A 333 23.77 1.54 11.90
N HIS A 334 23.26 0.32 11.71
CA HIS A 334 23.02 -0.35 10.43
C HIS A 334 21.52 -0.47 10.20
N TYR A 335 21.02 0.19 9.18
CA TYR A 335 19.63 0.13 8.74
C TYR A 335 19.46 -0.96 7.67
N ALA A 336 18.40 -1.76 7.78
CA ALA A 336 18.03 -2.72 6.75
C ALA A 336 16.51 -2.88 6.61
N ARG A 337 16.03 -2.99 5.36
CA ARG A 337 14.65 -3.47 5.08
C ARG A 337 14.62 -4.97 5.23
N LEU A 338 13.56 -5.51 5.78
CA LEU A 338 13.36 -6.95 5.97
C LEU A 338 12.35 -7.49 4.96
N ALA A 339 12.38 -8.80 4.73
CA ALA A 339 11.39 -9.46 3.87
C ALA A 339 9.96 -9.30 4.42
N VAL A 340 8.98 -9.18 3.52
CA VAL A 340 7.55 -9.10 3.89
C VAL A 340 7.17 -10.28 4.78
N GLY A 341 6.46 -10.01 5.87
CA GLY A 341 6.03 -11.02 6.84
C GLY A 341 7.10 -11.44 7.86
N THR A 342 8.29 -10.82 7.83
CA THR A 342 9.28 -10.98 8.90
C THR A 342 8.74 -10.39 10.20
N ALA A 343 8.77 -11.17 11.29
CA ALA A 343 8.41 -10.66 12.60
C ALA A 343 9.42 -9.59 13.04
N LEU A 344 8.92 -8.47 13.58
CA LEU A 344 9.80 -7.40 14.06
C LEU A 344 10.64 -7.92 15.24
N PRO A 345 11.97 -7.73 15.20
CA PRO A 345 12.81 -8.05 16.34
C PRO A 345 12.50 -7.12 17.51
N THR A 346 12.67 -7.62 18.74
CA THR A 346 12.45 -6.84 19.95
C THR A 346 13.52 -5.77 20.10
N VAL A 347 13.12 -4.52 20.28
CA VAL A 347 14.05 -3.42 20.59
C VAL A 347 14.81 -3.74 21.88
N GLY A 348 16.13 -3.54 21.86
CA GLY A 348 17.05 -3.89 22.94
C GLY A 348 17.63 -5.30 22.86
N ALA A 349 17.05 -6.20 22.06
CA ALA A 349 17.56 -7.58 21.92
C ALA A 349 18.81 -7.63 21.02
N GLN A 350 19.62 -8.68 21.20
CA GLN A 350 20.72 -8.99 20.28
C GLN A 350 20.18 -9.66 19.02
N ALA A 351 20.71 -9.27 17.87
CA ALA A 351 20.28 -9.75 16.57
C ALA A 351 21.45 -9.78 15.59
N THR A 352 21.35 -10.63 14.58
CA THR A 352 22.27 -10.65 13.43
C THR A 352 21.50 -10.37 12.15
N LEU A 353 21.89 -9.32 11.45
CA LEU A 353 21.50 -9.02 10.08
C LEU A 353 22.36 -9.84 9.11
N GLY A 354 21.72 -10.36 8.07
CA GLY A 354 22.39 -11.01 6.95
C GLY A 354 21.41 -11.37 5.85
N LEU A 355 21.93 -11.77 4.70
CA LEU A 355 21.13 -12.28 3.59
C LEU A 355 20.79 -13.76 3.81
N ASP A 356 19.58 -14.16 3.43
CA ASP A 356 19.17 -15.56 3.38
C ASP A 356 19.64 -16.24 2.09
N ALA A 357 19.34 -17.54 1.94
CA ALA A 357 19.71 -18.32 0.75
C ALA A 357 19.10 -17.82 -0.56
N ARG A 358 18.13 -16.89 -0.50
CA ARG A 358 17.49 -16.23 -1.66
C ARG A 358 17.97 -14.80 -1.83
N GLY A 359 19.01 -14.38 -1.10
CA GLY A 359 19.53 -13.01 -1.13
C GLY A 359 18.61 -11.99 -0.46
N MET A 360 17.60 -12.41 0.31
CA MET A 360 16.70 -11.51 1.02
C MET A 360 17.24 -11.21 2.42
N MET A 361 17.08 -9.96 2.85
CA MET A 361 17.50 -9.54 4.18
C MET A 361 16.68 -10.24 5.27
N ARG A 362 17.40 -10.83 6.22
CA ARG A 362 16.82 -11.51 7.38
C ARG A 362 17.50 -11.04 8.67
N VAL A 363 16.70 -10.95 9.72
CA VAL A 363 17.19 -10.84 11.10
C VAL A 363 17.06 -12.18 11.77
N VAL A 364 18.15 -12.63 12.40
CA VAL A 364 18.15 -13.80 13.28
C VAL A 364 18.35 -13.30 14.72
N PRO A 365 17.44 -13.63 15.66
CA PRO A 365 17.66 -13.33 17.07
C PRO A 365 18.94 -13.98 17.57
N GLY A 366 19.81 -13.22 18.23
CA GLY A 366 20.98 -13.77 18.91
C GLY A 366 20.54 -14.41 20.22
N MET A 367 21.02 -15.62 20.51
CA MET A 367 20.98 -16.12 21.89
C MET A 367 21.88 -15.21 22.71
N ALA A 368 21.35 -14.66 23.81
CA ALA A 368 22.19 -14.09 24.86
C ALA A 368 23.13 -15.20 25.33
N ARG A 369 24.39 -15.18 24.90
CA ARG A 369 25.42 -15.95 25.60
C ARG A 369 25.52 -15.31 26.96
N GLY A 370 24.89 -15.93 27.96
CA GLY A 370 25.16 -15.66 29.35
C GLY A 370 26.67 -15.72 29.52
N VAL A 371 27.26 -14.58 29.85
CA VAL A 371 28.62 -14.55 30.37
C VAL A 371 28.54 -15.34 31.66
N GLY A 372 29.06 -16.56 31.63
CA GLY A 372 29.31 -17.33 32.84
C GLY A 372 30.25 -16.52 33.70
N LEU A 373 29.73 -15.93 34.77
CA LEU A 373 30.53 -15.63 35.93
C LEU A 373 30.70 -16.97 36.63
N GLY A 374 31.89 -17.55 36.44
CA GLY A 374 32.37 -18.59 37.33
C GLY A 374 32.50 -18.01 38.73
N LEU A 375 31.88 -18.69 39.68
CA LEU A 375 32.50 -19.11 40.93
C LEU A 375 32.01 -20.54 41.21
#